data_AF-A0A848NWS1-F1
#
_entry.id   AF-A0A848NWS1-F1
#
_cell.length_a   1.000
_cell.length_b   1.000
_cell.length_c   1.000
_cell.angle_alpha   90.00
_cell.angle_beta   90.00
_cell.angle_gamma   90.00
#
_symmetry.space_group_name_H-M   'P 1'
#
loop_
_entity.id
_entity.type
_entity.pdbx_description
1 polymer ?
#
loop_
_entity_poly.entity_id
_entity_poly.type
_entity_poly.pdbx_seq_one_letter_code
_entity_poly.pdbx_strand_id
1 'polypeptide(L)' 'MAEKKWIADAVKNKGALRKELGVKKGDDIPEKKLDDAAKKGGKEGQRARLAKTLRKMEK' A
#
# COMPACT_ATOMS: atom_id res chain seq x y z
N MET A 1 1.91 -21.94 -1.85
CA MET A 1 2.63 -21.49 -3.07
C MET A 1 2.29 -20.04 -3.45
N ALA A 2 2.42 -19.06 -2.55
CA ALA A 2 1.87 -17.70 -2.78
C ALA A 2 2.88 -16.54 -2.69
N GLU A 3 4.18 -16.82 -2.51
CA GLU A 3 5.06 -15.81 -1.89
C GLU A 3 6.09 -15.18 -2.83
N LYS A 4 6.48 -15.81 -3.94
CA LYS A 4 7.67 -15.32 -4.67
C LYS A 4 7.45 -14.04 -5.47
N LYS A 5 6.22 -13.62 -5.74
CA LYS A 5 5.92 -12.45 -6.60
C LYS A 5 4.82 -11.53 -6.08
N TRP A 6 4.37 -11.64 -4.82
CA TRP A 6 3.28 -10.78 -4.32
C TRP A 6 3.65 -9.29 -4.36
N ILE A 7 4.92 -8.96 -4.13
CA ILE A 7 5.44 -7.59 -4.25
C ILE A 7 5.41 -7.14 -5.72
N ALA A 8 5.87 -7.98 -6.64
CA ALA A 8 5.85 -7.67 -8.08
C ALA A 8 4.43 -7.45 -8.59
N ASP A 9 3.46 -8.24 -8.10
CA ASP A 9 2.04 -8.10 -8.43
C ASP A 9 1.42 -6.85 -7.80
N ALA A 10 1.81 -6.51 -6.57
CA ALA A 10 1.39 -5.29 -5.88
C ALA A 10 1.94 -4.02 -6.56
N VAL A 11 3.17 -4.07 -7.08
CA VAL A 11 3.79 -2.96 -7.83
C VAL A 11 3.18 -2.81 -9.23
N LYS A 12 2.67 -3.89 -9.84
CA LYS A 12 1.87 -3.81 -11.08
C LYS A 12 0.49 -3.21 -10.83
N ASN A 13 -0.14 -3.58 -9.72
CA ASN A 13 -1.45 -3.08 -9.29
C ASN A 13 -1.34 -1.81 -8.42
N LYS A 14 -0.63 -0.78 -8.93
CA LYS A 14 -0.48 0.49 -8.22
C LYS A 14 -1.86 1.11 -7.92
N GLY A 15 -2.11 1.42 -6.64
CA GLY A 15 -3.35 2.04 -6.21
C GLY A 15 -4.45 1.09 -5.71
N ALA A 16 -4.19 -0.22 -5.60
CA ALA A 16 -5.11 -1.16 -4.93
C ALA A 16 -5.44 -0.72 -3.49
N LEU A 17 -4.39 -0.40 -2.71
CA LEU A 17 -4.55 0.15 -1.35
C LEU A 17 -5.29 1.50 -1.38
N ARG A 18 -5.07 2.33 -2.39
CA ARG A 18 -5.74 3.63 -2.53
C ARG A 18 -7.24 3.46 -2.80
N LYS A 19 -7.61 2.48 -3.63
CA LYS A 19 -9.01 2.09 -3.86
C LYS A 19 -9.65 1.53 -2.58
N GLU A 20 -8.96 0.66 -1.85
CA GLU A 20 -9.44 0.13 -0.56
C GLU A 20 -9.67 1.23 0.48
N LEU A 21 -8.80 2.25 0.52
CA LEU A 21 -8.91 3.39 1.45
C LEU A 21 -9.87 4.50 0.97
N GLY A 22 -10.48 4.35 -0.21
CA GLY A 22 -11.39 5.34 -0.80
C GLY A 22 -10.75 6.70 -1.09
N VAL A 23 -9.45 6.71 -1.40
CA VAL A 23 -8.71 7.96 -1.68
C VAL A 23 -8.78 8.26 -3.18
N LYS A 24 -8.96 9.55 -3.53
CA LYS A 24 -9.11 10.02 -4.91
C LYS A 24 -7.93 9.61 -5.79
N LYS A 25 -8.22 9.36 -7.07
CA LYS A 25 -7.20 9.00 -8.05
C LYS A 25 -6.37 10.20 -8.43
N GLY A 26 -5.15 10.27 -7.91
CA GLY A 26 -4.21 11.37 -8.13
C GLY A 26 -3.75 12.01 -6.81
N ASP A 27 -4.53 11.84 -5.75
CA ASP A 27 -4.18 12.28 -4.41
C ASP A 27 -3.26 11.28 -3.70
N ASP A 28 -2.40 11.84 -2.86
CA ASP A 28 -1.59 11.11 -1.91
C ASP A 28 -2.45 10.38 -0.89
N ILE A 29 -2.01 9.19 -0.48
CA ILE A 29 -2.67 8.46 0.61
C ILE A 29 -2.39 9.22 1.92
N PRO A 30 -3.42 9.69 2.65
CA PRO A 30 -3.22 10.41 3.89
C PRO A 30 -2.42 9.56 4.88
N GLU A 31 -1.41 10.14 5.54
CA GLU A 31 -0.54 9.40 6.47
C GLU A 31 -1.34 8.72 7.58
N LYS A 32 -2.39 9.38 8.08
CA LYS A 32 -3.30 8.82 9.06
C LYS A 32 -3.95 7.52 8.58
N LYS A 33 -4.44 7.48 7.33
CA LYS A 33 -5.05 6.28 6.74
C LYS A 33 -4.01 5.22 6.41
N LEU A 34 -2.82 5.64 5.96
CA LEU A 34 -1.71 4.75 5.65
C LEU A 34 -1.20 4.04 6.92
N ASP A 35 -1.05 4.76 8.03
CA ASP A 35 -0.61 4.20 9.32
C ASP A 35 -1.67 3.28 9.92
N ASP A 36 -2.95 3.65 9.84
CA ASP A 36 -4.04 2.79 10.29
C ASP A 36 -4.07 1.47 9.49
N ALA A 37 -3.95 1.56 8.16
CA ALA A 37 -3.82 0.39 7.30
C ALA A 37 -2.55 -0.42 7.58
N ALA A 38 -1.41 0.22 7.85
CA ALA A 38 -0.16 -0.46 8.17
C ALA A 38 -0.19 -1.18 9.54
N LYS A 39 -1.01 -0.68 10.47
CA LYS A 39 -1.30 -1.34 11.75
C LYS A 39 -2.25 -2.52 11.59
N LYS A 40 -3.16 -2.49 10.61
CA LYS A 40 -3.98 -3.65 10.27
C LYS A 40 -3.10 -4.82 9.81
N GLY A 41 -3.49 -6.03 10.19
CA GLY A 41 -2.85 -7.27 9.74
C GLY A 41 -3.26 -7.68 8.32
N GLY A 42 -2.64 -8.74 7.80
CA GLY A 42 -3.02 -9.34 6.52
C GLY A 42 -2.51 -8.59 5.28
N LYS A 43 -3.19 -8.80 4.15
CA LYS A 43 -2.78 -8.29 2.83
C LYS A 43 -2.86 -6.75 2.74
N GLU A 44 -3.84 -6.13 3.39
CA GLU A 44 -3.99 -4.66 3.45
C GLU A 44 -2.79 -4.03 4.18
N GLY A 45 -2.41 -4.58 5.34
CA GLY A 45 -1.26 -4.11 6.11
C GLY A 45 0.08 -4.29 5.41
N GLN A 46 0.29 -5.42 4.74
CA GLN A 46 1.48 -5.64 3.92
C GLN A 46 1.59 -4.59 2.80
N ARG A 47 0.48 -4.27 2.12
CA ARG A 47 0.44 -3.23 1.07
C ARG A 47 0.73 -1.85 1.64
N ALA A 48 0.16 -1.50 2.80
CA ALA A 48 0.38 -0.22 3.45
C ALA A 48 1.83 -0.03 3.92
N ARG A 49 2.46 -1.07 4.48
CA ARG A 49 3.87 -1.05 4.85
C ARG A 49 4.77 -0.89 3.64
N LEU A 50 4.49 -1.63 2.55
CA LEU A 50 5.23 -1.48 1.29
C LEU A 50 5.11 -0.06 0.73
N ALA A 51 3.90 0.51 0.70
CA ALA A 51 3.69 1.89 0.26
C ALA A 51 4.45 2.91 1.12
N LYS A 52 4.49 2.71 2.45
CA LYS A 52 5.27 3.54 3.38
C LYS A 52 6.78 3.44 3.10
N THR A 53 7.28 2.26 2.79
CA THR A 53 8.69 2.04 2.39
C THR A 53 9.01 2.72 1.07
N LEU A 54 8.16 2.59 0.05
CA LEU A 54 8.35 3.22 -1.26
C LEU A 54 8.35 4.75 -1.13
N ARG A 55 7.41 5.34 -0.37
CA ARG A 55 7.37 6.79 -0.10
C ARG A 55 8.61 7.31 0.63
N LYS A 56 9.28 6.46 1.41
CA LYS A 56 10.58 6.80 2.04
C LYS A 56 11.76 6.70 1.06
N MET A 57 11.67 5.85 0.04
CA MET A 57 12.71 5.69 -0.99
C MET A 57 12.61 6.74 -2.11
N GLU A 58 11.43 7.31 -2.36
CA GLU A 58 11.21 8.40 -3.32
C GLU A 58 11.57 9.80 -2.77
N LYS A 59 12.07 9.87 -1.53
CA LYS A 59 12.62 11.08 -0.89
C LYS A 59 14.12 11.17 -1.12
#